data_AF-A0A931CB16-F1
#
_entry.id   AF-A0A931CB16-F1
#
_cell.length_a   1.000
_cell.length_b   1.000
_cell.length_c   1.000
_cell.angle_alpha   90.00
_cell.angle_beta   90.00
_cell.angle_gamma   90.00
#
_symmetry.space_group_name_H-M   'P 1'
#
loop_
_entity.id
_entity.type
_entity.pdbx_description
1 polymer ?
#
loop_
_entity_poly.entity_id
_entity_poly.type
_entity_poly.pdbx_seq_one_letter_code
_entity_poly.pdbx_strand_id
1 'polypeptide(L)'
;MRKAFVIVNGVLLAAFALQFVFAAVGAFTKPAGDGSYTLHSITGMAVIPALSLLTILCAVLARAPGRVVALTVLPLGLVLLQVLIAVLANAFTDASGASTPLGLIVGGLHAVNGIIAVHVVVSVQRAAHELADATGAVPDDARVGESAA
;
A
#
# COMPACT_ATOMS: atom_id res chain seq x y z
N MET A 1 18.77 -8.64 -0.19
CA MET A 1 17.67 -7.65 -0.32
C MET A 1 16.28 -8.26 -0.55
N ARG A 2 16.14 -9.49 -1.09
CA ARG A 2 14.81 -10.11 -1.32
C ARG A 2 13.97 -10.28 -0.04
N LYS A 3 14.57 -10.75 1.07
CA LYS A 3 13.88 -10.81 2.38
C LYS A 3 13.42 -9.43 2.86
N ALA A 4 14.26 -8.40 2.72
CA ALA A 4 13.89 -7.03 3.08
C ALA A 4 12.72 -6.53 2.23
N PHE A 5 12.72 -6.83 0.92
CA PHE A 5 11.60 -6.49 0.03
C PHE A 5 10.28 -7.13 0.47
N VAL A 6 10.29 -8.41 0.83
CA VAL A 6 9.12 -9.12 1.39
C VAL A 6 8.63 -8.48 2.69
N ILE A 7 9.55 -8.17 3.61
CA ILE A 7 9.19 -7.59 4.92
C ILE A 7 8.64 -6.18 4.76
N VAL A 8 9.33 -5.31 4.01
CA VAL A 8 8.91 -3.93 3.80
C VAL A 8 7.56 -3.86 3.10
N ASN A 9 7.33 -4.68 2.06
CA ASN A 9 6.02 -4.70 1.41
C ASN A 9 4.93 -5.30 2.32
N GLY A 10 5.28 -6.23 3.21
CA GLY A 10 4.37 -6.72 4.25
C GLY A 10 3.96 -5.61 5.24
N VAL A 11 4.91 -4.77 5.64
CA VAL A 11 4.63 -3.58 6.48
C VAL A 11 3.78 -2.56 5.72
N LEU A 12 4.03 -2.35 4.42
CA LEU A 12 3.19 -1.51 3.56
C LEU A 12 1.75 -2.03 3.49
N LEU A 13 1.57 -3.35 3.35
CA LEU A 13 0.25 -3.98 3.36
C LEU A 13 -0.47 -3.77 4.70
N ALA A 14 0.24 -3.96 5.81
CA ALA A 14 -0.31 -3.70 7.14
C ALA A 14 -0.70 -2.21 7.33
N ALA A 15 0.11 -1.28 6.82
CA ALA A 15 -0.21 0.15 6.85
C ALA A 15 -1.49 0.47 6.06
N PHE A 16 -1.67 -0.12 4.88
CA PHE A 16 -2.92 0.03 4.14
C PHE A 16 -4.12 -0.58 4.87
N ALA A 17 -3.97 -1.73 5.55
CA ALA A 17 -5.05 -2.30 6.35
C ALA A 17 -5.44 -1.38 7.53
N LEU A 18 -4.43 -0.85 8.25
CA LEU A 18 -4.64 0.10 9.34
C LEU A 18 -5.25 1.42 8.85
N GLN A 19 -4.98 1.84 7.61
CA GLN A 19 -5.56 3.04 7.02
C GLN A 19 -7.10 3.01 7.02
N PHE A 20 -7.71 1.84 6.77
CA PHE A 20 -9.17 1.66 6.83
C PHE A 20 -9.69 1.72 8.28
N VAL A 21 -8.95 1.16 9.23
CA VAL A 21 -9.29 1.26 10.66
C VAL A 21 -9.26 2.72 11.09
N PHE A 22 -8.22 3.46 10.72
CA PHE A 22 -8.12 4.89 11.06
C PHE A 22 -9.19 5.73 10.36
N ALA A 23 -9.57 5.39 9.13
CA ALA A 23 -10.71 6.02 8.45
C ALA A 23 -12.01 5.79 9.23
N ALA A 24 -12.26 4.55 9.66
CA ALA A 24 -13.43 4.19 10.43
C ALA A 24 -13.46 4.89 11.79
N VAL A 25 -12.33 4.92 12.51
CA VAL A 25 -12.21 5.68 13.77
C VAL A 25 -12.59 7.14 13.56
N GLY A 26 -12.08 7.79 12.52
CA GLY A 26 -12.43 9.18 12.22
C GLY A 26 -13.91 9.37 11.88
N ALA A 27 -14.48 8.45 11.10
CA ALA A 27 -15.88 8.51 10.67
C ALA A 27 -16.89 8.25 11.82
N PHE A 28 -16.53 7.40 12.78
CA PHE A 28 -17.44 6.97 13.84
C PHE A 28 -17.27 7.71 15.17
N THR A 29 -16.18 8.46 15.36
CA THR A 29 -15.97 9.27 16.58
C THR A 29 -16.99 10.41 16.69
N LYS A 30 -17.65 10.52 17.87
CA LYS A 30 -18.63 11.58 18.17
C LYS A 30 -18.34 12.25 19.54
N PRO A 31 -18.46 13.59 19.66
CA PRO A 31 -18.66 14.54 18.56
C PRO A 31 -17.45 14.52 17.60
N ALA A 32 -17.70 14.73 16.31
CA ALA A 32 -16.62 14.88 15.35
C ALA A 32 -15.88 16.19 15.64
N GLY A 33 -14.55 16.15 15.66
CA GLY A 33 -13.71 17.32 15.83
C GLY A 33 -12.47 17.22 14.94
N ASP A 34 -11.70 18.31 14.86
CA ASP A 34 -10.57 18.46 13.92
C ASP A 34 -9.55 17.32 13.99
N GLY A 35 -9.43 16.67 15.14
CA GLY A 35 -8.51 15.56 15.37
C GLY A 35 -9.00 14.17 14.93
N SER A 36 -10.27 14.00 14.55
CA SER A 36 -10.87 12.66 14.36
C SER A 36 -10.17 11.83 13.28
N TYR A 37 -9.66 12.47 12.22
CA TYR A 37 -8.95 11.81 11.13
C TYR A 37 -7.42 11.86 11.24
N THR A 38 -6.85 12.37 12.33
CA THR A 38 -5.39 12.62 12.45
C THR A 38 -4.55 11.40 12.08
N LEU A 39 -4.88 10.21 12.61
CA LEU A 39 -4.13 8.99 12.31
C LEU A 39 -4.28 8.55 10.85
N HIS A 40 -5.46 8.73 10.27
CA HIS A 40 -5.72 8.44 8.85
C HIS A 40 -4.92 9.38 7.96
N SER A 41 -4.88 10.68 8.29
CA SER A 41 -4.12 11.68 7.55
C SER A 41 -2.62 11.44 7.64
N ILE A 42 -2.06 11.21 8.83
CA ILE A 42 -0.61 10.94 9.00
C ILE A 42 -0.20 9.68 8.23
N THR A 43 -0.99 8.61 8.36
CA THR A 43 -0.66 7.34 7.74
C THR A 43 -0.77 7.43 6.21
N GLY A 44 -1.81 8.09 5.69
CA GLY A 44 -2.01 8.29 4.25
C GLY A 44 -1.05 9.29 3.59
N MET A 45 -0.65 10.35 4.30
CA MET A 45 0.18 11.43 3.74
C MET A 45 1.69 11.23 3.95
N ALA A 46 2.10 10.47 4.97
CA ALA A 46 3.52 10.30 5.30
C ALA A 46 3.94 8.83 5.30
N VAL A 47 3.27 7.98 6.08
CA VAL A 47 3.73 6.61 6.32
C VAL A 47 3.66 5.75 5.05
N ILE A 48 2.49 5.72 4.40
CA ILE A 48 2.30 4.93 3.18
C ILE A 48 3.17 5.42 2.02
N PRO A 49 3.29 6.74 1.73
CA PRO A 49 4.24 7.23 0.73
C PRO A 49 5.69 6.84 1.01
N ALA A 50 6.15 7.01 2.25
CA ALA A 50 7.51 6.64 2.64
C ALA A 50 7.78 5.13 2.48
N LEU A 51 6.85 4.29 2.94
CA LEU A 51 6.93 2.84 2.75
C LEU A 51 6.85 2.44 1.28
N SER A 52 6.07 3.14 0.45
CA SER A 52 5.98 2.88 -0.99
C SER A 52 7.32 3.15 -1.67
N LEU A 53 7.97 4.27 -1.36
CA LEU A 53 9.33 4.59 -1.85
C LEU A 53 10.36 3.56 -1.37
N LEU A 54 10.29 3.14 -0.10
CA LEU A 54 11.17 2.11 0.44
C LEU A 54 10.95 0.75 -0.24
N THR A 55 9.71 0.38 -0.55
CA THR A 55 9.35 -0.82 -1.31
C THR A 55 9.95 -0.79 -2.71
N ILE A 56 9.83 0.33 -3.43
CA ILE A 56 10.44 0.52 -4.76
C ILE A 56 11.96 0.34 -4.68
N LEU A 57 12.61 1.02 -3.72
CA LEU A 57 14.05 0.90 -3.50
C LEU A 57 14.44 -0.55 -3.20
N CYS A 58 13.71 -1.24 -2.33
CA CYS A 58 13.97 -2.64 -1.99
C CYS A 58 13.79 -3.57 -3.21
N ALA A 59 12.81 -3.32 -4.09
CA ALA A 59 12.63 -4.09 -5.32
C ALA A 59 13.82 -3.94 -6.26
N VAL A 60 14.31 -2.70 -6.45
CA VAL A 60 15.51 -2.41 -7.26
C VAL A 60 16.74 -3.10 -6.67
N LEU A 61 16.99 -2.94 -5.37
CA LEU A 61 18.14 -3.54 -4.68
C LEU A 61 18.05 -5.07 -4.60
N ALA A 62 16.85 -5.64 -4.65
CA ALA A 62 16.63 -7.08 -4.76
C ALA A 62 16.87 -7.64 -6.17
N ARG A 63 17.16 -6.76 -7.15
CA ARG A 63 17.29 -7.10 -8.57
C ARG A 63 16.03 -7.79 -9.09
N ALA A 64 14.86 -7.28 -8.68
CA ALA A 64 13.59 -7.80 -9.15
C ALA A 64 13.43 -7.56 -10.67
N PRO A 65 12.67 -8.42 -11.37
CA PRO A 65 12.35 -8.20 -12.79
C PRO A 65 11.70 -6.82 -13.01
N GLY A 66 11.97 -6.16 -14.15
CA GLY A 66 11.46 -4.81 -14.43
C GLY A 66 9.94 -4.66 -14.28
N ARG A 67 9.18 -5.70 -14.64
CA ARG A 67 7.71 -5.75 -14.42
C ARG A 67 7.31 -5.67 -12.94
N VAL A 68 8.10 -6.28 -12.05
CA VAL A 68 7.85 -6.26 -10.60
C VAL A 68 8.20 -4.88 -10.04
N VAL A 69 9.32 -4.29 -10.49
CA VAL A 69 9.68 -2.90 -10.13
C VAL A 69 8.58 -1.93 -10.56
N ALA A 70 8.08 -2.04 -11.80
CA ALA A 70 6.98 -1.21 -12.28
C ALA A 70 5.71 -1.37 -11.42
N LEU A 71 5.36 -2.61 -11.03
CA LEU A 71 4.22 -2.88 -10.14
C LEU A 71 4.36 -2.18 -8.79
N THR A 72 5.58 -2.07 -8.24
CA THR A 72 5.83 -1.38 -6.96
C THR A 72 5.63 0.13 -6.99
N VAL A 73 5.55 0.74 -8.18
CA VAL A 73 5.29 2.18 -8.33
C VAL A 73 3.79 2.51 -8.17
N LEU A 74 2.91 1.57 -8.53
CA LEU A 74 1.47 1.78 -8.53
C LEU A 74 0.89 2.21 -7.17
N PRO A 75 1.26 1.63 -6.02
CA PRO A 75 0.76 2.08 -4.72
C PRO A 75 0.99 3.57 -4.46
N LEU A 76 2.17 4.10 -4.83
CA LEU A 76 2.47 5.51 -4.67
C LEU A 76 1.58 6.37 -5.57
N GLY A 77 1.42 5.99 -6.84
CA GLY A 77 0.52 6.68 -7.77
C GLY A 77 -0.94 6.69 -7.30
N LEU A 78 -1.42 5.57 -6.77
CA LEU A 78 -2.78 5.46 -6.23
C LEU A 78 -2.98 6.30 -4.97
N VAL A 79 -1.95 6.52 -4.14
CA VAL A 79 -2.02 7.42 -2.99
C VAL A 79 -2.09 8.88 -3.44
N LEU A 80 -1.32 9.27 -4.46
CA LEU A 80 -1.44 10.62 -5.04
C LEU A 80 -2.83 10.85 -5.62
N LEU A 81 -3.40 9.84 -6.29
CA LEU A 81 -4.78 9.88 -6.76
C LEU A 81 -5.79 9.99 -5.60
N GLN A 82 -5.55 9.32 -4.47
CA GLN A 82 -6.40 9.48 -3.28
C GLN A 82 -6.44 10.91 -2.75
N VAL A 83 -5.30 11.59 -2.71
CA VAL A 83 -5.22 12.99 -2.29
C VAL A 83 -6.04 13.88 -3.23
N LEU A 84 -5.91 13.67 -4.54
CA LEU A 84 -6.71 14.41 -5.53
C LEU A 84 -8.22 14.16 -5.33
N ILE A 85 -8.64 12.91 -5.18
CA ILE A 85 -10.05 12.56 -4.96
C ILE A 85 -10.57 13.21 -3.67
N ALA A 86 -9.79 13.21 -2.59
CA ALA A 86 -10.18 13.82 -1.31
C ALA A 86 -10.35 15.35 -1.44
N VAL A 87 -9.43 16.02 -2.14
CA VAL A 87 -9.53 17.46 -2.43
C VAL A 87 -10.78 17.76 -3.26
N LEU A 88 -11.07 16.97 -4.28
CA LEU A 88 -12.28 17.12 -5.09
C LEU A 88 -13.55 16.89 -4.29
N ALA A 89 -13.59 15.87 -3.41
CA ALA A 89 -14.73 15.62 -2.54
C ALA A 89 -15.03 16.83 -1.62
N ASN A 90 -13.99 17.41 -1.03
CA ASN A 90 -14.09 18.58 -0.16
C ASN A 90 -14.51 19.86 -0.91
N ALA A 91 -14.21 19.96 -2.20
CA ALA A 91 -14.67 21.06 -3.05
C ALA A 91 -16.19 21.02 -3.30
N PHE A 92 -16.85 19.89 -3.09
CA PHE A 92 -18.29 19.71 -3.27
C PHE A 92 -19.04 19.75 -1.93
N THR A 93 -18.92 20.87 -1.22
CA THR A 93 -19.64 21.17 0.02
C THR A 93 -20.70 22.26 -0.17
N ASP A 94 -21.72 22.27 0.68
CA ASP A 94 -22.74 23.33 0.70
C ASP A 94 -22.28 24.56 1.50
N ALA A 95 -23.14 25.58 1.59
CA ALA A 95 -22.82 26.83 2.32
C ALA A 95 -22.56 26.64 3.82
N SER A 96 -22.99 25.51 4.41
CA SER A 96 -22.71 25.15 5.80
C SER A 96 -21.42 24.34 5.96
N GLY A 97 -20.77 23.97 4.85
CA GLY A 97 -19.59 23.10 4.82
C GLY A 97 -19.93 21.60 4.84
N ALA A 98 -21.20 21.23 4.74
CA ALA A 98 -21.60 19.82 4.69
C ALA A 98 -21.39 19.23 3.29
N SER A 99 -21.01 17.94 3.22
CA SER A 99 -20.82 17.26 1.94
C SER A 99 -22.12 17.16 1.15
N THR A 100 -22.10 17.60 -0.11
CA THR A 100 -23.21 17.39 -1.05
C THR A 100 -23.28 15.92 -1.50
N PRO A 101 -24.38 15.46 -2.14
CA PRO A 101 -24.45 14.10 -2.70
C PRO A 101 -23.31 13.81 -3.67
N LEU A 102 -22.91 14.79 -4.50
CA LEU A 102 -21.77 14.66 -5.40
C LEU A 102 -20.45 14.51 -4.62
N GLY A 103 -20.24 15.34 -3.58
CA GLY A 103 -19.08 15.23 -2.70
C GLY A 103 -18.99 13.86 -2.01
N LEU A 104 -20.12 13.29 -1.60
CA LEU A 104 -20.20 11.94 -1.03
C LEU A 104 -19.86 10.85 -2.07
N ILE A 105 -20.33 10.97 -3.30
CA ILE A 105 -19.99 10.04 -4.40
C ILE A 105 -18.48 10.07 -4.66
N VAL A 106 -17.90 11.27 -4.77
CA VAL A 106 -16.45 11.44 -4.97
C VAL A 106 -15.68 10.91 -3.76
N GLY A 107 -16.14 11.15 -2.53
CA GLY A 107 -15.61 10.53 -1.32
C GLY A 107 -15.70 9.00 -1.32
N GLY A 108 -16.75 8.42 -1.91
CA GLY A 108 -16.84 6.98 -2.13
C GLY A 108 -15.75 6.45 -3.06
N LEU A 109 -15.41 7.19 -4.12
CA LEU A 109 -14.31 6.82 -5.03
C LEU A 109 -12.95 6.76 -4.31
N HIS A 110 -12.74 7.59 -3.28
CA HIS A 110 -11.54 7.53 -2.44
C HIS A 110 -11.44 6.16 -1.76
N ALA A 111 -12.53 5.69 -1.12
CA ALA A 111 -12.57 4.36 -0.51
C ALA A 111 -12.33 3.23 -1.53
N VAL A 112 -12.94 3.30 -2.71
CA VAL A 112 -12.74 2.31 -3.79
C VAL A 112 -11.29 2.29 -4.26
N ASN A 113 -10.66 3.44 -4.46
CA ASN A 113 -9.25 3.52 -4.81
C ASN A 113 -8.35 2.88 -3.74
N GLY A 114 -8.67 3.09 -2.46
CA GLY A 114 -7.98 2.42 -1.35
C GLY A 114 -8.01 0.89 -1.47
N ILE A 115 -9.16 0.31 -1.84
CA ILE A 115 -9.31 -1.14 -2.03
C ILE A 115 -8.44 -1.63 -3.20
N ILE A 116 -8.43 -0.87 -4.31
CA ILE A 116 -7.57 -1.17 -5.47
C ILE A 116 -6.09 -1.15 -5.05
N ALA A 117 -5.67 -0.16 -4.25
CA ALA A 117 -4.31 -0.07 -3.75
C ALA A 117 -3.91 -1.29 -2.90
N VAL A 118 -4.80 -1.78 -2.03
CA VAL A 118 -4.57 -3.04 -1.28
C VAL A 118 -4.34 -4.21 -2.24
N HIS A 119 -5.16 -4.35 -3.27
CA HIS A 119 -5.02 -5.44 -4.25
C HIS A 119 -3.66 -5.39 -4.98
N VAL A 120 -3.20 -4.18 -5.34
CA VAL A 120 -1.88 -3.98 -5.93
C VAL A 120 -0.78 -4.36 -4.94
N VAL A 121 -0.84 -3.93 -3.68
CA VAL A 121 0.19 -4.25 -2.67
C VAL A 121 0.23 -5.75 -2.37
N VAL A 122 -0.91 -6.44 -2.37
CA VAL A 122 -0.97 -7.91 -2.27
C VAL A 122 -0.30 -8.57 -3.47
N SER A 123 -0.51 -8.03 -4.67
CA SER A 123 0.14 -8.53 -5.89
C SER A 123 1.66 -8.36 -5.84
N VAL A 124 2.14 -7.22 -5.31
CA VAL A 124 3.58 -7.00 -5.03
C VAL A 124 4.08 -8.00 -3.99
N GLN A 125 3.30 -8.28 -2.93
CA GLN A 125 3.70 -9.21 -1.88
C GLN A 125 3.93 -10.62 -2.45
N ARG A 126 3.00 -11.09 -3.29
CA ARG A 126 3.11 -12.39 -3.97
C ARG A 126 4.37 -12.46 -4.84
N ALA A 127 4.60 -11.45 -5.66
CA ALA A 127 5.80 -11.36 -6.50
C ALA A 127 7.10 -11.31 -5.68
N ALA A 128 7.08 -10.66 -4.51
CA ALA A 128 8.23 -10.60 -3.61
C ALA A 128 8.55 -11.98 -3.00
N HIS A 129 7.53 -12.76 -2.62
CA HIS A 129 7.70 -14.13 -2.14
C HIS A 129 8.23 -15.06 -3.23
N GLU A 130 7.63 -15.04 -4.42
CA GLU A 130 8.10 -15.83 -5.56
C GLU A 130 9.59 -15.57 -5.87
N LEU A 131 10.00 -14.30 -5.83
CA LEU A 131 11.40 -13.90 -6.02
C LEU A 131 12.33 -14.43 -4.91
N ALA A 132 11.86 -14.45 -3.66
CA ALA A 132 12.62 -14.97 -2.53
C ALA A 132 12.78 -16.49 -2.63
N ASP A 133 11.71 -17.21 -2.93
CA ASP A 133 11.65 -18.67 -2.96
C ASP A 133 12.47 -19.27 -4.12
N ALA A 134 12.52 -18.59 -5.27
CA ALA A 134 13.37 -18.97 -6.40
C ALA A 134 14.89 -19.01 -6.08
N THR A 135 15.31 -18.48 -4.91
CA THR A 135 16.71 -18.55 -4.44
C THR A 135 16.94 -19.71 -3.49
N GLY A 136 15.89 -20.24 -2.85
CA GLY A 136 15.96 -21.33 -1.88
C GLY A 136 15.98 -22.72 -2.51
N ALA A 137 15.61 -22.83 -3.79
CA ALA A 137 15.71 -24.06 -4.57
C ALA A 137 17.17 -24.34 -4.99
N VAL A 138 18.01 -24.76 -4.04
CA VAL A 138 19.26 -25.46 -4.38
C VAL A 138 18.88 -26.89 -4.80
N PRO A 139 19.27 -27.39 -5.98
CA PRO A 139 19.03 -28.78 -6.38
C PRO A 139 19.74 -29.74 -5.43
N ASP A 140 19.03 -30.74 -4.90
CA ASP A 140 19.55 -31.78 -4.00
C ASP A 140 20.54 -32.75 -4.72
N ASP A 141 20.74 -32.58 -6.03
CA ASP A 141 21.63 -33.42 -6.86
C ASP A 141 23.12 -33.27 -6.53
N ALA A 142 23.52 -32.25 -5.76
CA ALA A 142 24.92 -32.07 -5.36
C ALA A 142 25.35 -32.96 -4.17
N ARG A 143 24.42 -33.58 -3.43
CA ARG A 143 24.75 -34.37 -2.22
C ARG A 143 24.90 -35.88 -2.47
N VAL A 144 24.53 -36.38 -3.64
CA VAL A 144 24.63 -37.81 -3.96
C VAL A 144 26.02 -38.17 -4.52
N GLY A 145 26.77 -37.19 -5.04
CA GLY A 145 28.10 -37.41 -5.63
C GLY A 145 29.27 -37.55 -4.64
N GLU A 146 29.09 -37.14 -3.37
CA GLU A 146 30.19 -37.08 -2.40
C GLU A 146 30.25 -38.30 -1.45
N SER A 147 29.26 -39.20 -1.51
CA SER A 147 29.25 -40.47 -0.76
C SER A 147 29.83 -41.66 -1.55
N ALA A 148 30.30 -41.45 -2.77
CA ALA A 148 30.74 -42.51 -3.69
C ALA A 148 32.24 -42.47 -4.04
N ALA A 149 33.06 -41.72 -3.29
CA ALA A 149 34.51 -41.63 -3.48
C ALA A 149 35.29 -42.16 -2.27
#